data_AF-X6MXT6-F1
#
_entry.id   AF-X6MXT6-F1
#
_cell.length_a   1.000
_cell.length_b   1.000
_cell.length_c   1.000
_cell.angle_alpha   90.00
_cell.angle_beta   90.00
_cell.angle_gamma   90.00
#
_symmetry.space_group_name_H-M   'P 1'
#
loop_
_entity.id
_entity.type
_entity.pdbx_description
1 polymer ?
#
loop_
_entity_poly.entity_id
_entity_poly.type
_entity_poly.pdbx_seq_one_letter_code
_entity_poly.pdbx_strand_id
1 'polypeptide(L)'
;MASFATKYAIFWVEMLFELVMCGISVYHMHRFWRVRHFPVIDKRHPILVIPLNICAIVAVCVEKPLYLYMSIEKEVSYPRHSGYAIGETIAFWVGYYGMISIVTARAWLLAYDINMSLANSEQKWMHYLNSAQMGSTQKTHEWYLKHRNTLGNDRFLLVYVVIPTILVLCTISTTLNEITRTVNSSRVIQIVTFVLYFVVFFYNWKYKLPAYYDYIYLRSEMKLIMFFGSFSILLYFVYAVVRFLDPNEHVVSVFTILAIFNPFFALSLTGICLVSTFIVLKWSGLRNFYKQFKKMYGTTQGTRETMLKLRYETWHKKMIQRQIEKRQNRILLRQDDDMAALTMNWKELFQSILPRNTHRNSLDSLDSHIHDPNLSYNTLNQNHRQILSLTDILQVMHRLEIFMDFLFHEFSHENLLGISPLYVYTYMYIYVHIHTYTYIYMYMHMYTYTLYVHIRILCYVIIAVIEFSQFQNYYLRKSSNANIINSTNANNTVVDIGDTMSQTVRLPEEMVKSEIVFDESKTIEEKIILLTKKYLLNGAPLMLNVSYPVRTFFEQLNNLAGMSERDKAVIFVQPIREILNLMGDSFFRFSMTEMYNQLLKEHLNKQ
;
A
#
# COMPACT_ATOMS: atom_id res chain seq x y z
N MET A 1 46.79 -24.90 20.45
CA MET A 1 46.41 -25.09 19.04
C MET A 1 45.57 -26.35 18.94
N ALA A 2 44.39 -26.29 18.29
CA ALA A 2 43.60 -27.50 18.03
C ALA A 2 44.40 -28.45 17.12
N SER A 3 44.35 -29.76 17.38
CA SER A 3 44.99 -30.74 16.51
C SER A 3 44.37 -30.70 15.11
N PHE A 4 45.13 -31.10 14.09
CA PHE A 4 44.65 -31.18 12.71
C PHE A 4 43.33 -31.97 12.60
N ALA A 5 43.24 -33.11 13.28
CA ALA A 5 42.02 -33.92 13.36
C ALA A 5 40.83 -33.14 13.95
N THR A 6 41.06 -32.29 14.94
CA THR A 6 40.00 -31.44 15.53
C THR A 6 39.49 -30.42 14.52
N LYS A 7 40.37 -29.80 13.74
CA LYS A 7 39.97 -28.81 12.71
C LYS A 7 39.12 -29.45 11.61
N TYR A 8 39.48 -30.65 11.15
CA TYR A 8 38.65 -31.40 10.19
C TYR A 8 37.30 -31.79 10.78
N ALA A 9 37.25 -32.21 12.04
CA ALA A 9 35.98 -32.52 12.69
C ALA A 9 35.07 -31.28 12.74
N ILE A 10 35.59 -30.11 13.12
CA ILE A 10 34.85 -28.84 13.13
C ILE A 10 34.38 -28.47 11.71
N PHE A 11 35.27 -28.58 10.71
CA PHE A 11 34.93 -28.33 9.31
C PHE A 11 33.75 -29.19 8.83
N TRP A 12 33.77 -30.50 9.10
CA TRP A 12 32.68 -31.39 8.69
C TRP A 12 31.36 -31.08 9.40
N VAL A 13 31.41 -30.70 10.68
CA VAL A 13 30.23 -30.29 11.44
C VAL A 13 29.63 -29.00 10.85
N GLU A 14 30.45 -28.00 10.54
CA GLU A 14 29.99 -26.75 9.93
C GLU A 14 29.46 -26.97 8.51
N MET A 15 30.15 -27.76 7.69
CA MET A 15 29.69 -28.11 6.35
C MET A 15 28.33 -28.81 6.39
N LEU A 16 28.13 -29.74 7.33
CA LEU A 16 26.84 -30.40 7.52
C LEU A 16 25.76 -29.39 7.92
N PHE A 17 26.06 -28.47 8.85
CA PHE A 17 25.15 -27.41 9.26
C PHE A 17 24.75 -26.52 8.07
N GLU A 18 25.72 -26.06 7.28
CA GLU A 18 25.50 -25.23 6.10
C GLU A 18 24.67 -25.96 5.03
N LEU A 19 24.93 -27.24 4.79
CA LEU A 19 24.13 -28.08 3.88
C LEU A 19 22.68 -28.24 4.33
N VAL A 20 22.43 -28.39 5.64
CA VAL A 20 21.07 -28.43 6.20
C VAL A 20 20.35 -27.10 5.94
N MET A 21 21.02 -25.98 6.21
CA MET A 21 20.49 -24.63 5.96
C MET A 21 20.22 -24.36 4.48
N CYS A 22 21.11 -24.86 3.62
CA CYS A 22 20.96 -24.91 2.16
C CYS A 22 19.69 -25.64 1.75
N GLY A 23 19.49 -26.86 2.26
CA GLY A 23 18.35 -27.71 1.96
C GLY A 23 17.03 -27.06 2.37
N ILE A 24 16.99 -26.40 3.53
CA ILE A 24 15.84 -25.60 3.99
C ILE A 24 15.55 -24.46 3.01
N SER A 25 16.58 -23.71 2.61
CA SER A 25 16.46 -22.58 1.68
C SER A 25 15.97 -23.02 0.30
N VAL A 26 16.55 -24.07 -0.28
CA VAL A 26 16.15 -24.65 -1.57
C VAL A 26 14.70 -25.16 -1.52
N TYR A 27 14.32 -25.86 -0.44
CA TYR A 27 12.95 -26.33 -0.25
C TYR A 27 11.93 -25.19 -0.29
N HIS A 28 12.20 -24.10 0.43
CA HIS A 28 11.31 -22.95 0.47
C HIS A 28 11.33 -22.11 -0.80
N MET A 29 12.48 -21.95 -1.45
CA MET A 29 12.61 -21.33 -2.76
C MET A 29 11.80 -22.08 -3.84
N HIS A 30 11.90 -23.40 -3.88
CA HIS A 30 11.10 -24.23 -4.79
C HIS A 30 9.59 -24.07 -4.53
N ARG A 31 9.18 -24.05 -3.26
CA ARG A 31 7.76 -23.80 -2.93
C ARG A 31 7.28 -22.42 -3.35
N PHE A 32 8.11 -21.40 -3.18
CA PHE A 32 7.83 -20.04 -3.63
C PHE A 32 7.68 -19.99 -5.16
N TRP A 33 8.59 -20.63 -5.92
CA TRP A 33 8.53 -20.68 -7.38
C TRP A 33 7.24 -21.29 -7.91
N ARG A 34 6.74 -22.36 -7.27
CA ARG A 34 5.49 -23.01 -7.67
C ARG A 34 4.24 -22.13 -7.54
N VAL A 35 4.32 -21.05 -6.76
CA VAL A 35 3.20 -20.15 -6.51
C VAL A 35 3.46 -18.74 -7.04
N ARG A 36 4.48 -18.57 -7.89
CA ARG A 36 4.88 -17.27 -8.44
C ARG A 36 3.80 -16.53 -9.24
N HIS A 37 2.88 -17.29 -9.82
CA HIS A 37 1.80 -16.76 -10.68
C HIS A 37 0.67 -16.07 -9.90
N PHE A 38 0.64 -16.16 -8.57
CA PHE A 38 -0.35 -15.41 -7.79
C PHE A 38 0.00 -13.93 -7.80
N PRO A 39 -0.99 -13.02 -7.97
CA PRO A 39 -0.75 -11.57 -8.02
C PRO A 39 0.06 -11.04 -6.82
N VAL A 40 -0.20 -11.57 -5.61
CA VAL A 40 0.51 -11.18 -4.38
C VAL A 40 2.00 -11.54 -4.42
N ILE A 41 2.37 -12.61 -5.14
CA ILE A 41 3.76 -13.05 -5.30
C ILE A 41 4.41 -12.42 -6.53
N ASP A 42 3.64 -12.25 -7.60
CA ASP A 42 4.08 -11.58 -8.83
C ASP A 42 4.56 -10.15 -8.56
N LYS A 43 3.84 -9.42 -7.70
CA LYS A 43 4.23 -8.08 -7.21
C LYS A 43 5.54 -8.04 -6.41
N ARG A 44 6.13 -9.19 -6.08
CA ARG A 44 7.41 -9.29 -5.37
C ARG A 44 8.60 -9.47 -6.32
N HIS A 45 8.33 -9.48 -7.62
CA HIS A 45 9.31 -9.68 -8.69
C HIS A 45 10.06 -11.00 -8.50
N PRO A 46 9.41 -12.17 -8.75
CA PRO A 46 10.03 -13.49 -8.55
C PRO A 46 11.37 -13.66 -9.27
N ILE A 47 11.56 -12.94 -10.38
CA ILE A 47 12.79 -12.88 -11.18
C ILE A 47 13.96 -12.29 -10.39
N LEU A 48 13.71 -11.46 -9.37
CA LEU A 48 14.74 -10.97 -8.45
C LEU A 48 14.81 -11.80 -7.17
N VAL A 49 13.67 -12.27 -6.67
CA VAL A 49 13.63 -13.07 -5.42
C VAL A 49 14.42 -14.37 -5.57
N ILE A 50 14.37 -15.04 -6.72
CA ILE A 50 15.07 -16.31 -6.91
C ILE A 50 16.58 -16.14 -7.02
N PRO A 51 17.11 -15.25 -7.89
CA PRO A 51 18.53 -14.93 -7.87
C PRO A 51 19.02 -14.50 -6.49
N LEU A 52 18.23 -13.73 -5.72
CA LEU A 52 18.58 -13.37 -4.35
C LEU A 52 18.82 -14.62 -3.47
N ASN A 53 17.91 -15.59 -3.54
CA ASN A 53 18.03 -16.85 -2.79
C ASN A 53 19.18 -17.72 -3.32
N ILE A 54 19.41 -17.76 -4.64
CA ILE A 54 20.55 -18.47 -5.25
C ILE A 54 21.87 -17.86 -4.77
N CYS A 55 22.00 -16.54 -4.76
CA CYS A 55 23.18 -15.84 -4.24
C CYS A 55 23.43 -16.20 -2.76
N ALA A 56 22.38 -16.17 -1.93
CA ALA A 56 22.50 -16.57 -0.53
C ALA A 56 22.91 -18.05 -0.37
N ILE A 57 22.34 -18.94 -1.18
CA ILE A 57 22.71 -20.37 -1.23
C ILE A 57 24.17 -20.55 -1.65
N VAL A 58 24.63 -19.84 -2.68
CA VAL A 58 26.04 -19.90 -3.13
C VAL A 58 26.99 -19.42 -2.03
N ALA A 59 26.64 -18.34 -1.32
CA ALA A 59 27.43 -17.85 -0.20
C ALA A 59 27.53 -18.89 0.93
N VAL A 60 26.41 -19.51 1.32
CA VAL A 60 26.38 -20.48 2.43
C VAL A 60 26.99 -21.83 2.05
N CYS A 61 26.70 -22.36 0.87
CA CYS A 61 27.00 -23.75 0.53
C CYS A 61 28.27 -23.92 -0.32
N VAL A 62 28.85 -22.82 -0.81
CA VAL A 62 30.07 -22.84 -1.64
C VAL A 62 31.15 -21.94 -1.04
N GLU A 63 30.89 -20.65 -0.85
CA GLU A 63 31.92 -19.73 -0.35
C GLU A 63 32.40 -20.08 1.06
N LYS A 64 31.50 -20.25 2.03
CA LYS A 64 31.88 -20.52 3.42
C LYS A 64 32.65 -21.84 3.61
N PRO A 65 32.22 -23.00 3.06
CA PRO A 65 33.00 -24.23 3.13
C PRO A 65 34.37 -24.10 2.46
N LEU A 66 34.45 -23.49 1.28
CA LEU A 66 35.72 -23.32 0.57
C LEU A 66 36.67 -22.44 1.38
N TYR A 67 36.16 -21.37 1.99
CA TYR A 67 36.98 -20.46 2.78
C TYR A 67 37.52 -21.13 4.05
N LEU A 68 36.68 -21.90 4.72
CA LEU A 68 37.09 -22.68 5.89
C LEU A 68 38.12 -23.76 5.51
N TYR A 69 37.89 -24.49 4.42
CA TYR A 69 38.82 -25.51 3.91
C TYR A 69 40.19 -24.91 3.55
N MET A 70 40.20 -23.79 2.82
CA MET A 70 41.44 -23.09 2.48
C MET A 70 42.22 -22.62 3.71
N SER A 71 41.52 -22.26 4.79
CA SER A 71 42.18 -21.88 6.04
C SER A 71 42.90 -23.05 6.73
N ILE A 72 42.44 -24.30 6.53
CA ILE A 72 43.13 -25.52 6.99
C ILE A 72 44.33 -25.81 6.09
N GLU A 73 44.14 -25.79 4.77
CA GLU A 73 45.19 -26.06 3.77
C GLU A 73 46.40 -25.14 3.92
N LYS A 74 46.16 -23.85 4.19
CA LYS A 74 47.21 -22.83 4.38
C LYS A 74 48.22 -23.21 5.47
N GLU A 75 47.83 -24.04 6.44
CA GLU A 75 48.73 -24.52 7.50
C GLU A 75 49.57 -25.74 7.08
N VAL A 76 49.12 -26.53 6.10
CA VAL A 76 49.76 -27.80 5.70
C VAL A 76 50.71 -27.62 4.52
N SER A 77 50.37 -26.78 3.56
CA SER A 77 51.12 -26.63 2.32
C SER A 77 50.83 -25.27 1.69
N TYR A 78 51.78 -24.70 0.95
CA TYR A 78 51.62 -23.41 0.27
C TYR A 78 50.92 -23.63 -1.09
N PRO A 79 49.60 -23.37 -1.26
CA PRO A 79 48.94 -23.60 -2.52
C PRO A 79 48.59 -22.23 -3.10
N ARG A 80 49.58 -21.54 -3.66
CA ARG A 80 49.39 -20.18 -4.20
C ARG A 80 48.43 -20.16 -5.42
N HIS A 81 48.07 -21.32 -5.97
CA HIS A 81 47.26 -21.46 -7.19
C HIS A 81 46.27 -22.64 -7.16
N SER A 82 45.58 -22.87 -6.05
CA SER A 82 44.52 -23.89 -6.04
C SER A 82 43.23 -23.34 -6.68
N GLY A 83 42.55 -24.15 -7.50
CA GLY A 83 41.24 -23.80 -8.08
C GLY A 83 40.18 -23.43 -7.03
N TYR A 84 40.38 -23.84 -5.78
CA TYR A 84 39.54 -23.48 -4.63
C TYR A 84 39.54 -21.98 -4.33
N ALA A 85 40.67 -21.28 -4.48
CA ALA A 85 40.74 -19.83 -4.25
C ALA A 85 39.92 -19.08 -5.30
N ILE A 86 40.01 -19.49 -6.57
CA ILE A 86 39.20 -18.93 -7.65
C ILE A 86 37.70 -19.20 -7.39
N GLY A 87 37.37 -20.44 -7.02
CA GLY A 87 36.00 -20.84 -6.70
C GLY A 87 35.40 -20.06 -5.53
N GLU A 88 36.14 -19.89 -4.44
CA GLU A 88 35.73 -19.08 -3.29
C GLU A 88 35.51 -17.63 -3.68
N THR A 89 36.44 -17.05 -4.44
CA THR A 89 36.35 -15.65 -4.87
C THR A 89 35.12 -15.42 -5.76
N ILE A 90 34.86 -16.31 -6.72
CA ILE A 90 33.64 -16.25 -7.55
C ILE A 90 32.39 -16.41 -6.69
N ALA A 91 32.39 -17.37 -5.75
CA ALA A 91 31.26 -17.61 -4.87
C ALA A 91 31.00 -16.42 -3.93
N PHE A 92 32.04 -15.73 -3.46
CA PHE A 92 31.92 -14.49 -2.70
C PHE A 92 31.27 -13.38 -3.52
N TRP A 93 31.73 -13.16 -4.76
CA TRP A 93 31.15 -12.15 -5.65
C TRP A 93 29.69 -12.42 -5.99
N VAL A 94 29.39 -13.63 -6.46
CA VAL A 94 28.02 -14.03 -6.80
C VAL A 94 27.14 -14.03 -5.56
N GLY A 95 27.67 -14.47 -4.43
CA GLY A 95 26.98 -14.50 -3.16
C GLY A 95 26.67 -13.11 -2.62
N TYR A 96 27.66 -12.43 -2.05
CA TYR A 96 27.41 -11.20 -1.31
C TYR A 96 27.11 -10.00 -2.21
N TYR A 97 27.88 -9.78 -3.27
CA TYR A 97 27.62 -8.64 -4.17
C TYR A 97 26.35 -8.87 -4.99
N GLY A 98 26.07 -10.11 -5.38
CA GLY A 98 24.79 -10.47 -5.97
C GLY A 98 23.62 -10.15 -5.06
N MET A 99 23.65 -10.64 -3.82
CA MET A 99 22.58 -10.38 -2.85
C MET A 99 22.34 -8.89 -2.62
N ILE A 100 23.38 -8.11 -2.32
CA ILE A 100 23.20 -6.70 -1.95
C ILE A 100 22.72 -5.86 -3.15
N SER A 101 23.20 -6.17 -4.36
CA SER A 101 22.76 -5.53 -5.60
C SER A 101 21.29 -5.83 -5.87
N ILE A 102 20.87 -7.08 -5.70
CA ILE A 102 19.48 -7.50 -5.89
C ILE A 102 18.55 -6.89 -4.84
N VAL A 103 18.94 -6.85 -3.56
CA VAL A 103 18.16 -6.21 -2.49
C VAL A 103 17.97 -4.71 -2.78
N THR A 104 19.02 -4.05 -3.27
CA THR A 104 18.96 -2.63 -3.68
C THR A 104 18.03 -2.44 -4.88
N ALA A 105 18.12 -3.29 -5.91
CA ALA A 105 17.22 -3.27 -7.06
C ALA A 105 15.76 -3.53 -6.67
N ARG A 106 15.50 -4.41 -5.70
CA ARG A 106 14.15 -4.65 -5.16
C ARG A 106 13.60 -3.45 -4.41
N ALA A 107 14.42 -2.76 -3.62
CA ALA A 107 14.00 -1.51 -2.95
C ALA A 107 13.66 -0.42 -3.97
N TRP A 108 14.45 -0.32 -5.05
CA TRP A 108 14.18 0.57 -6.16
C TRP A 108 12.86 0.23 -6.88
N LEU A 109 12.63 -1.04 -7.25
CA LEU A 109 11.37 -1.45 -7.90
C LEU A 109 10.15 -1.19 -7.02
N LEU A 110 10.27 -1.39 -5.71
CA LEU A 110 9.21 -1.08 -4.78
C LEU A 110 8.85 0.41 -4.82
N ALA A 111 9.86 1.28 -4.73
CA ALA A 111 9.66 2.73 -4.84
C ALA A 111 9.06 3.08 -6.21
N TYR A 112 9.56 2.48 -7.29
CA TYR A 112 9.10 2.70 -8.64
C TYR A 112 7.62 2.31 -8.81
N ASP A 113 7.22 1.10 -8.38
CA ASP A 113 5.86 0.58 -8.51
C ASP A 113 4.83 1.46 -7.80
N ILE A 114 5.18 2.02 -6.64
CA ILE A 114 4.27 2.88 -5.89
C ILE A 114 4.15 4.25 -6.57
N ASN A 115 5.26 4.87 -6.97
CA ASN A 115 5.21 6.13 -7.72
C ASN A 115 4.48 5.97 -9.06
N MET A 116 4.63 4.83 -9.73
CA MET A 116 3.90 4.49 -10.94
C MET A 116 2.40 4.29 -10.65
N SER A 117 2.04 3.70 -9.52
CA SER A 117 0.64 3.58 -9.10
C SER A 117 0.01 4.95 -8.85
N LEU A 118 0.72 5.84 -8.15
CA LEU A 118 0.30 7.24 -7.90
C LEU A 118 0.16 8.02 -9.22
N ALA A 119 1.13 7.90 -10.12
CA ALA A 119 1.06 8.50 -11.46
C ALA A 119 -0.20 8.06 -12.22
N ASN A 120 -0.54 6.77 -12.14
CA ASN A 120 -1.72 6.22 -12.81
C ASN A 120 -3.03 6.63 -12.14
N SER A 121 -3.07 6.87 -10.83
CA SER A 121 -4.27 7.38 -10.16
C SER A 121 -4.48 8.87 -10.47
N GLU A 122 -3.44 9.69 -10.30
CA GLU A 122 -3.47 11.14 -10.51
C GLU A 122 -3.85 11.55 -11.95
N GLN A 123 -3.27 10.90 -12.96
CA GLN A 123 -3.56 11.25 -14.36
C GLN A 123 -5.01 10.96 -14.77
N LYS A 124 -5.64 9.93 -14.19
CA LYS A 124 -6.97 9.49 -14.64
C LYS A 124 -8.06 10.46 -14.22
N TRP A 125 -8.08 10.92 -12.98
CA TRP A 125 -9.17 11.80 -12.52
C TRP A 125 -8.93 13.26 -12.94
N MET A 126 -7.68 13.75 -12.96
CA MET A 126 -7.38 15.12 -13.41
C MET A 126 -7.73 15.34 -14.88
N HIS A 127 -7.56 14.33 -15.74
CA HIS A 127 -7.98 14.39 -17.15
C HIS A 127 -9.47 14.69 -17.32
N TYR A 128 -10.32 14.23 -16.39
CA TYR A 128 -11.77 14.46 -16.50
C TYR A 128 -12.21 15.85 -16.00
N LEU A 129 -11.37 16.56 -15.24
CA LEU A 129 -11.67 17.90 -14.73
C LEU A 129 -11.15 19.01 -15.64
N ASN A 130 -9.90 18.91 -16.09
CA ASN A 130 -9.31 19.95 -16.95
C ASN A 130 -8.13 19.38 -17.75
N SER A 131 -8.36 19.11 -19.04
CA SER A 131 -7.31 18.61 -19.94
C SER A 131 -6.23 19.66 -20.25
N ALA A 132 -6.50 20.96 -20.06
CA ALA A 132 -5.58 22.04 -20.39
C ALA A 132 -4.56 22.35 -19.27
N GLN A 133 -4.88 22.04 -18.01
CA GLN A 133 -4.05 22.44 -16.86
C GLN A 133 -2.94 21.42 -16.49
N MET A 134 -2.80 20.31 -17.22
CA MET A 134 -1.82 19.26 -16.89
C MET A 134 -0.33 19.66 -17.01
N GLY A 135 0.01 20.79 -17.63
CA GLY A 135 1.38 21.04 -18.12
C GLY A 135 2.53 21.13 -17.11
N SER A 136 2.29 21.27 -15.79
CA SER A 136 3.36 21.53 -14.81
C SER A 136 3.66 20.39 -13.83
N THR A 137 2.66 19.76 -13.22
CA THR A 137 2.83 18.60 -12.30
C THR A 137 3.06 17.27 -13.03
N GLN A 138 2.75 17.20 -14.32
CA GLN A 138 2.85 15.98 -15.13
C GLN A 138 4.30 15.49 -15.34
N LYS A 139 5.31 16.37 -15.27
CA LYS A 139 6.71 16.01 -15.60
C LYS A 139 7.28 14.88 -14.73
N THR A 140 6.96 14.86 -13.43
CA THR A 140 7.50 13.86 -12.51
C THR A 140 6.86 12.49 -12.75
N HIS A 141 5.56 12.45 -13.01
CA HIS A 141 4.80 11.22 -13.24
C HIS A 141 5.04 10.63 -14.64
N GLU A 142 5.26 11.48 -15.64
CA GLU A 142 5.68 11.07 -16.98
C GLU A 142 6.96 10.27 -16.97
N TRP A 143 7.91 10.61 -16.08
CA TRP A 143 9.16 9.88 -15.98
C TRP A 143 8.91 8.41 -15.65
N TYR A 144 8.06 8.12 -14.67
CA TYR A 144 7.72 6.74 -14.31
C TYR A 144 7.03 6.05 -15.49
N LEU A 145 6.00 6.66 -16.08
CA LEU A 145 5.29 6.06 -17.21
C LEU A 145 6.20 5.75 -18.40
N LYS A 146 7.12 6.67 -18.73
CA LYS A 146 8.10 6.52 -19.82
C LYS A 146 9.08 5.38 -19.59
N HIS A 147 9.50 5.15 -18.34
CA HIS A 147 10.52 4.15 -18.00
C HIS A 147 9.95 2.81 -17.52
N ARG A 148 8.66 2.53 -17.78
CA ARG A 148 7.99 1.27 -17.39
C ARG A 148 8.68 0.02 -17.93
N ASN A 149 9.20 0.10 -19.15
CA ASN A 149 9.84 -1.04 -19.80
C ASN A 149 11.35 -1.12 -19.53
N THR A 150 11.92 -0.14 -18.82
CA THR A 150 13.35 -0.08 -18.47
C THR A 150 13.52 -0.17 -16.95
N LEU A 151 13.65 0.94 -16.25
CA LEU A 151 13.90 0.97 -14.80
C LEU A 151 12.74 0.47 -13.94
N GLY A 152 11.54 0.36 -14.51
CA GLY A 152 10.38 -0.30 -13.90
C GLY A 152 10.25 -1.79 -14.20
N ASN A 153 11.14 -2.35 -15.03
CA ASN A 153 11.11 -3.73 -15.45
C ASN A 153 12.16 -4.56 -14.68
N ASP A 154 11.72 -5.62 -14.02
CA ASP A 154 12.56 -6.48 -13.19
C ASP A 154 13.65 -7.22 -13.99
N ARG A 155 13.33 -7.70 -15.20
CA ARG A 155 14.31 -8.33 -16.12
C ARG A 155 15.34 -7.33 -16.58
N PHE A 156 14.91 -6.12 -16.94
CA PHE A 156 15.81 -5.07 -17.38
C PHE A 156 16.80 -4.71 -16.26
N LEU A 157 16.31 -4.48 -15.04
CA LEU A 157 17.18 -4.20 -13.89
C LEU A 157 18.14 -5.36 -13.61
N LEU A 158 17.67 -6.61 -13.66
CA LEU A 158 18.55 -7.76 -13.42
C LEU A 158 19.69 -7.83 -14.46
N VAL A 159 19.34 -7.74 -15.75
CA VAL A 159 20.27 -7.98 -16.87
C VAL A 159 21.17 -6.77 -17.13
N TYR A 160 20.63 -5.56 -17.09
CA TYR A 160 21.35 -4.35 -17.52
C TYR A 160 21.89 -3.51 -16.37
N VAL A 161 21.46 -3.76 -15.13
CA VAL A 161 21.94 -3.01 -13.95
C VAL A 161 22.66 -3.94 -12.98
N VAL A 162 21.98 -4.96 -12.46
CA VAL A 162 22.52 -5.82 -11.40
C VAL A 162 23.71 -6.63 -11.89
N ILE A 163 23.57 -7.40 -12.97
CA ILE A 163 24.67 -8.25 -13.49
C ILE A 163 25.91 -7.41 -13.87
N PRO A 164 25.80 -6.33 -14.66
CA PRO A 164 26.96 -5.48 -14.99
C PRO A 164 27.60 -4.87 -13.74
N THR A 165 26.81 -4.45 -12.76
CA THR A 165 27.36 -3.88 -11.51
C THR A 165 28.17 -4.92 -10.74
N ILE A 166 27.69 -6.17 -10.65
CA ILE A 166 28.44 -7.27 -10.02
C ILE A 166 29.76 -7.52 -10.76
N LEU A 167 29.74 -7.55 -12.10
CA LEU A 167 30.93 -7.77 -12.93
C LEU A 167 31.96 -6.63 -12.79
N VAL A 168 31.50 -5.38 -12.74
CA VAL A 168 32.36 -4.21 -12.54
C VAL A 168 33.00 -4.26 -11.14
N LEU A 169 32.21 -4.55 -10.10
CA LEU A 169 32.74 -4.64 -8.74
C LEU A 169 33.70 -5.82 -8.56
N CYS A 170 33.42 -6.95 -9.20
CA CYS A 170 34.32 -8.10 -9.26
C CYS A 170 35.66 -7.72 -9.91
N THR A 171 35.62 -7.06 -11.07
CA THR A 171 36.82 -6.60 -11.79
C THR A 171 37.62 -5.62 -10.92
N ILE A 172 36.98 -4.56 -10.41
CA ILE A 172 37.63 -3.54 -9.58
C ILE A 172 38.27 -4.17 -8.35
N SER A 173 37.54 -5.01 -7.62
CA SER A 173 38.05 -5.58 -6.39
C SER A 173 39.16 -6.61 -6.64
N THR A 174 39.11 -7.36 -7.74
CA THR A 174 40.17 -8.30 -8.12
C THR A 174 41.43 -7.54 -8.55
N THR A 175 41.29 -6.51 -9.39
CA THR A 175 42.40 -5.68 -9.83
C THR A 175 43.06 -4.94 -8.66
N LEU A 176 42.28 -4.37 -7.74
CA LEU A 176 42.82 -3.71 -6.55
C LEU A 176 43.51 -4.68 -5.59
N ASN A 177 42.97 -5.89 -5.43
CA ASN A 177 43.62 -6.93 -4.62
C ASN A 177 44.99 -7.31 -5.21
N GLU A 178 45.08 -7.43 -6.54
CA GLU A 178 46.34 -7.74 -7.23
C GLU A 178 47.35 -6.58 -7.16
N ILE A 179 46.91 -5.33 -7.32
CA ILE A 179 47.78 -4.15 -7.23
C ILE A 179 48.34 -3.98 -5.82
N THR A 180 47.47 -4.06 -4.82
CA THR A 180 47.88 -3.77 -3.43
C THR A 180 48.67 -4.92 -2.82
N ARG A 181 48.48 -6.17 -3.28
CA ARG A 181 49.06 -7.40 -2.71
C ARG A 181 48.91 -7.53 -1.19
N THR A 182 47.99 -6.76 -0.59
CA THR A 182 47.76 -6.75 0.86
C THR A 182 46.35 -7.24 1.10
N VAL A 183 46.23 -8.32 1.87
CA VAL A 183 44.92 -8.92 2.22
C VAL A 183 44.02 -7.91 2.95
N ASN A 184 44.61 -6.94 3.64
CA ASN A 184 43.86 -5.89 4.34
C ASN A 184 43.15 -4.92 3.38
N SER A 185 43.74 -4.63 2.22
CA SER A 185 43.13 -3.70 1.26
C SER A 185 41.85 -4.27 0.64
N SER A 186 41.82 -5.56 0.30
CA SER A 186 40.61 -6.18 -0.28
C SER A 186 39.43 -6.18 0.71
N ARG A 187 39.69 -6.43 1.99
CA ARG A 187 38.67 -6.36 3.05
C ARG A 187 38.13 -4.95 3.23
N VAL A 188 39.00 -3.93 3.22
CA VAL A 188 38.58 -2.53 3.28
C VAL A 188 37.69 -2.19 2.09
N ILE A 189 38.06 -2.60 0.87
CA ILE A 189 37.25 -2.39 -0.34
C ILE A 189 35.87 -3.05 -0.21
N GLN A 190 35.81 -4.29 0.31
CA GLN A 190 34.55 -5.00 0.52
C GLN A 190 33.65 -4.29 1.55
N ILE A 191 34.21 -3.85 2.69
CA ILE A 191 33.46 -3.08 3.71
C ILE A 191 32.94 -1.79 3.11
N VAL A 192 33.78 -1.02 2.43
CA VAL A 192 33.39 0.24 1.78
C VAL A 192 32.29 -0.01 0.76
N THR A 193 32.38 -1.08 -0.01
CA THR A 193 31.34 -1.48 -0.98
C THR A 193 30.03 -1.81 -0.26
N PHE A 194 30.05 -2.60 0.80
CA PHE A 194 28.85 -2.91 1.59
C PHE A 194 28.20 -1.66 2.18
N VAL A 195 29.01 -0.75 2.74
CA VAL A 195 28.53 0.53 3.29
C VAL A 195 27.92 1.39 2.19
N LEU A 196 28.55 1.50 1.02
CA LEU A 196 28.03 2.27 -0.11
C LEU A 196 26.65 1.75 -0.55
N TYR A 197 26.51 0.44 -0.74
CA TYR A 197 25.22 -0.15 -1.07
C TYR A 197 24.18 0.03 0.01
N PHE A 198 24.57 -0.07 1.27
CA PHE A 198 23.68 0.20 2.39
C PHE A 198 23.18 1.65 2.35
N VAL A 199 24.05 2.62 2.07
CA VAL A 199 23.66 4.03 1.89
C VAL A 199 22.71 4.18 0.69
N VAL A 200 23.01 3.58 -0.47
CA VAL A 200 22.13 3.63 -1.66
C VAL A 200 20.76 2.99 -1.37
N PHE A 201 20.75 1.86 -0.67
CA PHE A 201 19.53 1.22 -0.22
C PHE A 201 18.72 2.16 0.67
N PHE A 202 19.33 2.73 1.71
CA PHE A 202 18.66 3.63 2.66
C PHE A 202 18.17 4.90 1.98
N TYR A 203 18.91 5.40 1.00
CA TYR A 203 18.50 6.53 0.19
C TYR A 203 17.20 6.23 -0.58
N ASN A 204 17.16 5.10 -1.31
CA ASN A 204 15.97 4.66 -2.01
C ASN A 204 14.80 4.42 -1.04
N TRP A 205 15.07 3.78 0.09
CA TRP A 205 14.05 3.42 1.09
C TRP A 205 13.47 4.63 1.82
N LYS A 206 14.28 5.64 2.16
CA LYS A 206 13.86 6.80 2.96
C LYS A 206 13.32 7.93 2.09
N TYR A 207 13.95 8.21 0.95
CA TYR A 207 13.65 9.42 0.16
C TYR A 207 12.85 9.16 -1.11
N LYS A 208 12.86 7.94 -1.67
CA LYS A 208 12.12 7.62 -2.90
C LYS A 208 10.86 6.82 -2.67
N LEU A 209 10.75 6.14 -1.54
CA LEU A 209 9.58 5.34 -1.18
C LEU A 209 8.54 6.24 -0.47
N PRO A 210 7.43 6.62 -1.13
CA PRO A 210 6.38 7.38 -0.47
C PRO A 210 5.72 6.53 0.63
N ALA A 211 5.06 7.21 1.58
CA ALA A 211 4.25 6.50 2.57
C ALA A 211 3.11 5.77 1.85
N TYR A 212 3.00 4.47 2.06
CA TYR A 212 1.93 3.64 1.51
C TYR A 212 1.49 2.60 2.52
N TYR A 213 0.28 2.10 2.31
CA TYR A 213 -0.29 1.06 3.14
C TYR A 213 0.14 -0.34 2.64
N ASP A 214 0.83 -1.09 3.49
CA ASP A 214 1.48 -2.35 3.12
C ASP A 214 0.56 -3.58 3.24
N TYR A 215 -0.49 -3.64 2.42
CA TYR A 215 -1.46 -4.76 2.44
C TYR A 215 -0.83 -6.13 2.15
N ILE A 216 0.22 -6.16 1.33
CA ILE A 216 0.89 -7.40 0.92
C ILE A 216 2.12 -7.75 1.76
N TYR A 217 2.43 -6.98 2.80
CA TYR A 217 3.61 -7.16 3.67
C TYR A 217 4.95 -7.07 2.94
N LEU A 218 5.06 -6.26 1.89
CA LEU A 218 6.28 -6.02 1.14
C LEU A 218 7.22 -5.07 1.87
N ARG A 219 6.70 -4.03 2.52
CA ARG A 219 7.48 -3.16 3.42
C ARG A 219 8.03 -3.96 4.61
N SER A 220 7.19 -4.81 5.19
CA SER A 220 7.55 -5.68 6.32
C SER A 220 8.62 -6.71 5.94
N GLU A 221 8.52 -7.30 4.75
CA GLU A 221 9.55 -8.19 4.21
C GLU A 221 10.89 -7.46 4.07
N MET A 222 10.91 -6.31 3.41
CA MET A 222 12.13 -5.54 3.19
C MET A 222 12.78 -5.09 4.50
N LYS A 223 11.99 -4.76 5.54
CA LYS A 223 12.51 -4.47 6.89
C LYS A 223 13.21 -5.67 7.53
N LEU A 224 12.66 -6.87 7.39
CA LEU A 224 13.30 -8.09 7.91
C LEU A 224 14.55 -8.46 7.10
N ILE A 225 14.52 -8.32 5.77
CA ILE A 225 15.72 -8.52 4.93
C ILE A 225 16.81 -7.53 5.33
N MET A 226 16.47 -6.26 5.56
CA MET A 226 17.40 -5.27 6.10
C MET A 226 17.96 -5.68 7.45
N PHE A 227 17.12 -6.15 8.38
CA PHE A 227 17.58 -6.57 9.70
C PHE A 227 18.63 -7.68 9.62
N PHE A 228 18.36 -8.75 8.87
CA PHE A 228 19.33 -9.83 8.67
C PHE A 228 20.55 -9.38 7.86
N GLY A 229 20.37 -8.51 6.87
CA GLY A 229 21.46 -7.94 6.09
C GLY A 229 22.40 -7.06 6.92
N SER A 230 21.85 -6.16 7.74
CA SER A 230 22.61 -5.33 8.69
C SER A 230 23.35 -6.18 9.71
N PHE A 231 22.72 -7.24 10.22
CA PHE A 231 23.37 -8.18 11.12
C PHE A 231 24.56 -8.87 10.44
N SER A 232 24.42 -9.34 9.19
CA SER A 232 25.52 -9.90 8.41
C SER A 232 26.65 -8.89 8.16
N ILE A 233 26.33 -7.65 7.80
CA ILE A 233 27.33 -6.58 7.58
C ILE A 233 28.08 -6.28 8.89
N LEU A 234 27.38 -6.22 10.02
CA LEU A 234 27.99 -6.00 11.33
C LEU A 234 28.93 -7.15 11.69
N LEU A 235 28.52 -8.40 11.51
CA LEU A 235 29.39 -9.57 11.73
C LEU A 235 30.61 -9.53 10.82
N TYR A 236 30.45 -9.16 9.54
CA TYR A 236 31.56 -9.00 8.61
C TYR A 236 32.51 -7.89 9.01
N PHE A 237 31.99 -6.77 9.51
CA PHE A 237 32.80 -5.68 10.03
C PHE A 237 33.62 -6.12 11.24
N VAL A 238 33.01 -6.79 12.22
CA VAL A 238 33.74 -7.33 13.38
C VAL A 238 34.81 -8.33 12.95
N TYR A 239 34.47 -9.25 12.05
CA TYR A 239 35.42 -10.18 11.44
C TYR A 239 36.62 -9.45 10.81
N ALA A 240 36.36 -8.42 10.00
CA ALA A 240 37.40 -7.67 9.33
C ALA A 240 38.28 -6.86 10.31
N VAL A 241 37.70 -6.30 11.37
CA VAL A 241 38.45 -5.60 12.42
C VAL A 241 39.37 -6.56 13.17
N VAL A 242 38.88 -7.73 13.58
CA VAL A 242 39.73 -8.75 14.24
C VAL A 242 40.89 -9.14 13.33
N ARG A 243 40.62 -9.33 12.04
CA ARG A 243 41.68 -9.65 11.06
C ARG A 243 42.63 -8.50 10.76
N PHE A 244 42.18 -7.26 10.90
CA PHE A 244 43.02 -6.08 10.75
C PHE A 244 43.96 -5.91 11.94
N LEU A 245 43.47 -6.19 13.16
CA LEU A 245 44.25 -6.09 14.39
C LEU A 245 45.28 -7.22 14.54
N ASP A 246 44.97 -8.43 14.04
CA ASP A 246 45.90 -9.57 14.04
C ASP A 246 46.17 -10.08 12.61
N PRO A 247 46.95 -9.34 11.80
CA PRO A 247 47.23 -9.71 10.42
C PRO A 247 48.08 -10.98 10.32
N ASN A 248 48.94 -11.22 11.30
CA ASN A 248 49.90 -12.33 11.35
C ASN A 248 49.37 -13.58 12.05
N GLU A 249 48.12 -13.55 12.57
CA GLU A 249 47.48 -14.68 13.23
C GLU A 249 48.20 -15.12 14.51
N HIS A 250 48.81 -14.17 15.24
CA HIS A 250 49.57 -14.42 16.47
C HIS A 250 48.66 -14.79 17.65
N VAL A 251 47.45 -14.22 17.71
CA VAL A 251 46.52 -14.37 18.83
C VAL A 251 45.47 -15.43 18.50
N VAL A 252 44.81 -15.32 17.34
CA VAL A 252 43.74 -16.22 16.93
C VAL A 252 43.93 -16.65 15.49
N SER A 253 43.96 -17.97 15.25
CA SER A 253 44.06 -18.49 13.88
C SER A 253 42.82 -18.12 13.05
N VAL A 254 43.01 -17.88 11.74
CA VAL A 254 41.89 -17.60 10.83
C VAL A 254 40.82 -18.67 10.90
N PHE A 255 41.23 -19.94 10.94
CA PHE A 255 40.31 -21.05 11.09
C PHE A 255 39.38 -20.89 12.30
N THR A 256 39.93 -20.50 13.46
CA THR A 256 39.14 -20.33 14.69
C THR A 256 38.16 -19.17 14.56
N ILE A 257 38.58 -18.06 13.95
CA ILE A 257 37.69 -16.91 13.69
C ILE A 257 36.55 -17.36 12.77
N LEU A 258 36.85 -18.03 11.66
CA LEU A 258 35.84 -18.50 10.71
C LEU A 258 34.87 -19.49 11.34
N ALA A 259 35.38 -20.44 12.13
CA ALA A 259 34.55 -21.42 12.82
C ALA A 259 33.53 -20.77 13.77
N ILE A 260 33.90 -19.63 14.37
CA ILE A 260 32.98 -18.86 15.23
C ILE A 260 31.94 -18.11 14.40
N PHE A 261 32.36 -17.43 13.33
CA PHE A 261 31.47 -16.52 12.58
C PHE A 261 30.61 -17.20 11.51
N ASN A 262 31.08 -18.29 10.89
CA ASN A 262 30.40 -18.99 9.79
C ASN A 262 28.97 -19.43 10.16
N PRO A 263 28.70 -20.04 11.33
CA PRO A 263 27.35 -20.42 11.72
C PRO A 263 26.39 -19.22 11.77
N PHE A 264 26.86 -18.06 12.24
CA PHE A 264 26.05 -16.85 12.29
C PHE A 264 25.76 -16.27 10.90
N PHE A 265 26.73 -16.31 9.98
CA PHE A 265 26.51 -15.95 8.57
C PHE A 265 25.51 -16.91 7.91
N ALA A 266 25.66 -18.21 8.11
CA ALA A 266 24.74 -19.20 7.56
C ALA A 266 23.31 -18.98 8.10
N LEU A 267 23.15 -18.68 9.39
CA LEU A 267 21.86 -18.34 9.99
C LEU A 267 21.25 -17.06 9.42
N SER A 268 22.03 -15.99 9.29
CA SER A 268 21.52 -14.70 8.81
C SER A 268 21.14 -14.75 7.33
N LEU A 269 21.95 -15.38 6.48
CA LEU A 269 21.68 -15.55 5.06
C LEU A 269 20.48 -16.50 4.82
N THR A 270 20.38 -17.57 5.60
CA THR A 270 19.17 -18.42 5.61
C THR A 270 17.94 -17.64 6.08
N GLY A 271 18.11 -16.73 7.03
CA GLY A 271 17.08 -15.77 7.45
C GLY A 271 16.57 -14.93 6.28
N ILE A 272 17.46 -14.38 5.44
CA ILE A 272 17.09 -13.65 4.21
C ILE A 272 16.31 -14.54 3.24
N CYS A 273 16.76 -15.79 3.02
CA CYS A 273 16.04 -16.76 2.19
C CYS A 273 14.63 -17.04 2.73
N LEU A 274 14.51 -17.34 4.02
CA LEU A 274 13.24 -17.65 4.67
C LEU A 274 12.29 -16.45 4.68
N VAL A 275 12.80 -15.24 4.90
CA VAL A 275 11.99 -14.01 4.84
C VAL A 275 11.42 -13.83 3.43
N SER A 276 12.27 -13.89 2.41
CA SER A 276 11.87 -13.67 1.01
C SER A 276 11.00 -14.78 0.42
N THR A 277 10.98 -15.97 1.04
CA THR A 277 10.19 -17.12 0.56
C THR A 277 9.14 -17.56 1.57
N PHE A 278 9.54 -18.25 2.65
CA PHE A 278 8.65 -18.88 3.62
C PHE A 278 7.73 -17.91 4.35
N ILE A 279 8.28 -16.81 4.89
CA ILE A 279 7.52 -15.86 5.71
C ILE A 279 6.49 -15.13 4.86
N VAL A 280 6.86 -14.71 3.65
CA VAL A 280 5.93 -14.14 2.66
C VAL A 280 4.74 -15.09 2.39
N LEU A 281 5.00 -16.39 2.20
CA LEU A 281 3.94 -17.38 1.98
C LEU A 281 3.05 -17.61 3.22
N LYS A 282 3.61 -17.39 4.42
CA LYS A 282 2.87 -17.48 5.68
C LYS A 282 1.98 -16.25 5.88
N TRP A 283 2.52 -15.04 5.71
CA TRP A 283 1.81 -13.77 5.91
C TRP A 283 0.66 -13.57 4.93
N SER A 284 0.88 -13.92 3.65
CA SER A 284 -0.18 -13.90 2.62
C SER A 284 -1.25 -14.99 2.82
N GLY A 285 -1.08 -15.90 3.79
CA GLY A 285 -1.96 -17.05 3.98
C GLY A 285 -1.92 -18.08 2.84
N LEU A 286 -1.10 -17.85 1.80
CA LEU A 286 -0.91 -18.73 0.65
C LEU A 286 -0.49 -20.14 1.06
N ARG A 287 0.26 -20.30 2.16
CA ARG A 287 0.63 -21.61 2.69
C ARG A 287 -0.59 -22.45 3.08
N ASN A 288 -1.57 -21.85 3.76
CA ASN A 288 -2.77 -22.53 4.20
C ASN A 288 -3.68 -22.85 3.01
N PHE A 289 -3.83 -21.88 2.11
CA PHE A 289 -4.53 -22.06 0.84
C PHE A 289 -3.94 -23.22 0.03
N TYR A 290 -2.63 -23.25 -0.18
CA TYR A 290 -1.95 -24.29 -0.97
C TYR A 290 -2.11 -25.68 -0.34
N LYS A 291 -2.06 -25.79 1.00
CA LYS A 291 -2.33 -27.06 1.70
C LYS A 291 -3.76 -27.54 1.45
N GLN A 292 -4.75 -26.66 1.58
CA GLN A 292 -6.16 -26.99 1.34
C GLN A 292 -6.40 -27.38 -0.13
N PHE A 293 -5.80 -26.64 -1.06
CA PHE A 293 -5.89 -26.93 -2.48
C PHE A 293 -5.27 -28.28 -2.84
N LYS A 294 -4.07 -28.58 -2.33
CA LYS A 294 -3.40 -29.88 -2.56
C LYS A 294 -4.24 -31.04 -2.02
N LYS A 295 -4.91 -30.86 -0.87
CA LYS A 295 -5.80 -31.87 -0.29
C LYS A 295 -7.04 -32.13 -1.15
N MET A 296 -7.62 -31.10 -1.76
CA MET A 296 -8.84 -31.23 -2.57
C MET A 296 -8.61 -31.83 -3.96
N TYR A 297 -7.46 -31.59 -4.59
CA TYR A 297 -7.31 -31.80 -6.05
C TYR A 297 -6.30 -32.88 -6.47
N GLY A 298 -5.67 -33.58 -5.52
CA GLY A 298 -4.69 -34.61 -5.87
C GLY A 298 -3.54 -34.09 -6.76
N THR A 299 -2.88 -34.99 -7.50
CA THR A 299 -1.65 -34.73 -8.28
C THR A 299 -1.88 -34.37 -9.76
N THR A 300 -3.11 -34.37 -10.28
CA THR A 300 -3.36 -34.13 -11.71
C THR A 300 -2.94 -32.71 -12.14
N GLN A 301 -2.12 -32.60 -13.19
CA GLN A 301 -1.21 -31.46 -13.39
C GLN A 301 -1.67 -30.45 -14.47
N GLY A 302 -2.53 -30.85 -15.44
CA GLY A 302 -2.82 -30.05 -16.64
C GLY A 302 -3.79 -28.88 -16.47
N THR A 303 -4.91 -29.05 -15.76
CA THR A 303 -5.97 -28.02 -15.61
C THR A 303 -5.78 -27.09 -14.41
N ARG A 304 -4.59 -27.13 -13.80
CA ARG A 304 -4.39 -26.73 -12.41
C ARG A 304 -4.24 -25.22 -12.22
N GLU A 305 -3.53 -24.51 -13.09
CA GLU A 305 -3.13 -23.12 -12.83
C GLU A 305 -4.29 -22.12 -12.88
N THR A 306 -5.14 -22.20 -13.91
CA THR A 306 -6.31 -21.31 -14.03
C THR A 306 -7.30 -21.55 -12.89
N MET A 307 -7.56 -22.82 -12.54
CA MET A 307 -8.44 -23.16 -11.42
C MET A 307 -7.83 -22.76 -10.07
N LEU A 308 -6.52 -22.87 -9.90
CA LEU A 308 -5.79 -22.44 -8.71
C LEU A 308 -5.92 -20.92 -8.52
N LYS A 309 -5.77 -20.14 -9.60
CA LYS A 309 -5.92 -18.69 -9.58
C LYS A 309 -7.33 -18.26 -9.18
N LEU A 310 -8.36 -18.80 -9.87
CA LEU A 310 -9.76 -18.50 -9.58
C LEU A 310 -10.15 -18.87 -8.12
N ARG A 311 -9.68 -20.02 -7.65
CA ARG A 311 -9.96 -20.45 -6.26
C ARG A 311 -9.21 -19.63 -5.23
N TYR A 312 -8.00 -19.17 -5.54
CA TYR A 312 -7.26 -18.28 -4.66
C TYR A 312 -7.97 -16.95 -4.52
N GLU A 313 -8.41 -16.35 -5.62
CA GLU A 313 -9.19 -15.10 -5.61
C GLU A 313 -10.45 -15.27 -4.75
N THR A 314 -11.19 -16.37 -4.95
CA THR A 314 -12.38 -16.70 -4.13
C THR A 314 -12.05 -16.86 -2.65
N TRP A 315 -10.98 -17.58 -2.32
CA TRP A 315 -10.56 -17.82 -0.94
C TRP A 315 -10.06 -16.53 -0.26
N HIS A 316 -9.31 -15.71 -1.00
CA HIS A 316 -8.75 -14.45 -0.52
C HIS A 316 -9.86 -13.46 -0.17
N LYS A 317 -10.90 -13.35 -1.02
CA LYS A 317 -12.10 -12.56 -0.67
C LYS A 317 -12.77 -13.03 0.60
N LYS A 318 -13.00 -14.34 0.75
CA LYS A 318 -13.58 -14.90 1.98
C LYS A 318 -12.72 -14.61 3.21
N MET A 319 -11.39 -14.60 3.06
CA MET A 319 -10.48 -14.24 4.14
C MET A 319 -10.61 -12.76 4.51
N ILE A 320 -10.60 -11.87 3.52
CA ILE A 320 -10.80 -10.42 3.72
C ILE A 320 -12.15 -10.17 4.39
N GLN A 321 -13.21 -10.78 3.88
CA GLN A 321 -14.56 -10.67 4.44
C GLN A 321 -14.59 -11.09 5.92
N ARG A 322 -13.99 -12.23 6.27
CA ARG A 322 -13.89 -12.67 7.67
C ARG A 322 -13.07 -11.73 8.55
N GLN A 323 -12.06 -11.06 8.00
CA GLN A 323 -11.32 -10.04 8.76
C GLN A 323 -12.16 -8.79 8.97
N ILE A 324 -12.91 -8.37 7.96
CA ILE A 324 -13.89 -7.27 8.07
C ILE A 324 -14.95 -7.62 9.11
N GLU A 325 -15.57 -8.80 9.04
CA GLU A 325 -16.57 -9.29 10.01
C GLU A 325 -15.98 -9.36 11.43
N LYS A 326 -14.77 -9.91 11.61
CA LYS A 326 -14.13 -9.92 12.94
C LYS A 326 -13.85 -8.52 13.47
N ARG A 327 -13.54 -7.57 12.59
CA ARG A 327 -13.30 -6.18 12.97
C ARG A 327 -14.62 -5.48 13.31
N GLN A 328 -15.67 -5.69 12.51
CA GLN A 328 -17.03 -5.22 12.78
C GLN A 328 -17.54 -5.79 14.11
N ASN A 329 -17.37 -7.08 14.36
CA ASN A 329 -17.73 -7.69 15.64
C ASN A 329 -16.94 -7.10 16.82
N ARG A 330 -15.65 -6.77 16.64
CA ARG A 330 -14.87 -6.06 17.67
C ARG A 330 -15.35 -4.62 17.90
N ILE A 331 -15.83 -3.95 16.84
CA ILE A 331 -16.41 -2.61 16.95
C ILE A 331 -17.77 -2.68 17.64
N LEU A 332 -18.63 -3.63 17.26
CA LEU A 332 -19.93 -3.89 17.90
C LEU A 332 -19.75 -4.25 19.38
N LEU A 333 -18.82 -5.15 19.71
CA LEU A 333 -18.51 -5.48 21.12
C LEU A 333 -18.02 -4.25 21.89
N ARG A 334 -17.19 -3.39 21.28
CA ARG A 334 -16.79 -2.13 21.92
C ARG A 334 -17.94 -1.14 22.05
N GLN A 335 -18.84 -1.07 21.07
CA GLN A 335 -20.03 -0.23 21.16
C GLN A 335 -20.99 -0.74 22.24
N ASP A 336 -21.13 -2.06 22.41
CA ASP A 336 -21.91 -2.66 23.49
C ASP A 336 -21.25 -2.40 24.85
N ASP A 337 -19.92 -2.48 24.95
CA ASP A 337 -19.18 -2.13 26.18
C ASP A 337 -19.30 -0.62 26.51
N ASP A 338 -19.19 0.25 25.50
CA ASP A 338 -19.36 1.70 25.64
C ASP A 338 -20.82 2.06 25.97
N MET A 339 -21.80 1.36 25.38
CA MET A 339 -23.24 1.48 25.70
C MET A 339 -23.57 0.94 27.08
N ALA A 340 -22.92 -0.15 27.52
CA ALA A 340 -23.03 -0.71 28.86
C ALA A 340 -22.44 0.26 29.90
N ALA A 341 -21.30 0.88 29.59
CA ALA A 341 -20.71 1.94 30.42
C ALA A 341 -21.63 3.18 30.48
N LEU A 342 -22.20 3.60 29.35
CA LEU A 342 -23.19 4.68 29.30
C LEU A 342 -24.44 4.34 30.11
N THR A 343 -24.99 3.13 29.99
CA THR A 343 -26.19 2.71 30.75
C THR A 343 -25.92 2.51 32.24
N MET A 344 -24.70 2.09 32.65
CA MET A 344 -24.28 2.11 34.06
C MET A 344 -24.24 3.55 34.60
N ASN A 345 -23.66 4.48 33.84
CA ASN A 345 -23.56 5.88 34.24
C ASN A 345 -24.96 6.54 34.31
N TRP A 346 -25.87 6.18 33.39
CA TRP A 346 -27.28 6.59 33.45
C TRP A 346 -28.02 6.02 34.67
N LYS A 347 -27.69 4.82 35.13
CA LYS A 347 -28.30 4.20 36.31
C LYS A 347 -27.83 4.85 37.61
N GLU A 348 -26.56 5.24 37.71
CA GLU A 348 -26.02 6.05 38.81
C GLU A 348 -26.56 7.50 38.78
N LEU A 349 -26.71 8.08 37.59
CA LEU A 349 -27.37 9.38 37.40
C LEU A 349 -28.85 9.32 37.81
N PHE A 350 -29.58 8.26 37.45
CA PHE A 350 -30.98 8.08 37.89
C PHE A 350 -31.11 7.78 39.39
N GLN A 351 -30.16 7.06 39.98
CA GLN A 351 -30.14 6.81 41.43
C GLN A 351 -29.74 8.03 42.26
N SER A 352 -29.05 9.01 41.68
CA SER A 352 -28.78 10.31 42.31
C SER A 352 -29.90 11.33 42.13
N ILE A 353 -30.74 11.18 41.09
CA ILE A 353 -31.90 12.05 40.82
C ILE A 353 -33.18 11.57 41.53
N LEU A 354 -33.30 10.28 41.87
CA LEU A 354 -34.42 9.79 42.66
C LEU A 354 -34.25 10.17 44.14
N PRO A 355 -35.20 10.92 44.75
CA PRO A 355 -35.09 11.31 46.14
C PRO A 355 -35.10 10.06 47.02
N ARG A 356 -34.02 9.84 47.76
CA ARG A 356 -34.03 8.92 48.90
C ARG A 356 -35.07 9.46 49.89
N ASN A 357 -36.23 8.81 49.94
CA ASN A 357 -37.20 8.99 51.02
C ASN A 357 -36.58 8.52 52.35
N THR A 358 -35.74 9.36 52.93
CA THR A 358 -35.42 9.32 54.36
C THR A 358 -36.53 10.04 55.09
N HIS A 359 -37.58 9.30 55.44
CA HIS A 359 -38.36 9.64 56.63
C HIS A 359 -37.47 9.34 57.85
N ARG A 360 -36.85 10.38 58.41
CA ARG A 360 -36.55 10.41 59.84
C ARG A 360 -36.62 11.85 60.34
N ASN A 361 -37.42 11.99 61.39
CA ASN A 361 -37.90 13.23 61.97
C ASN A 361 -36.79 14.05 62.66
N SER A 362 -37.11 15.35 62.77
CA SER A 362 -36.83 16.32 63.85
C SER A 362 -35.42 16.89 64.05
N LEU A 363 -35.38 18.23 63.98
CA LEU A 363 -34.73 19.24 64.86
C LEU A 363 -33.35 18.89 65.44
N ASP A 364 -32.30 19.70 65.37
CA ASP A 364 -32.20 21.14 65.61
C ASP A 364 -30.83 21.68 65.12
N SER A 365 -30.75 23.01 65.07
CA SER A 365 -29.56 23.88 65.19
C SER A 365 -28.57 24.02 64.02
N LEU A 366 -28.61 25.21 63.41
CA LEU A 366 -27.53 26.19 63.23
C LEU A 366 -26.07 25.67 63.35
N ASP A 367 -25.29 25.71 62.27
CA ASP A 367 -24.14 26.64 62.15
C ASP A 367 -23.42 26.56 60.80
N SER A 368 -22.81 27.69 60.47
CA SER A 368 -21.97 28.03 59.31
C SER A 368 -20.79 27.08 59.05
N HIS A 369 -20.51 26.77 57.79
CA HIS A 369 -19.21 27.03 57.13
C HIS A 369 -19.13 26.46 55.70
N ILE A 370 -18.90 27.37 54.74
CA ILE A 370 -17.91 27.31 53.65
C ILE A 370 -17.39 25.90 53.29
N HIS A 371 -17.78 25.39 52.13
CA HIS A 371 -16.83 25.02 51.06
C HIS A 371 -17.56 24.70 49.76
N ASP A 372 -17.21 25.46 48.73
CA ASP A 372 -17.51 25.22 47.32
C ASP A 372 -16.61 24.08 46.80
N PRO A 373 -17.17 23.05 46.12
CA PRO A 373 -16.42 22.26 45.18
C PRO A 373 -17.13 22.26 43.82
N ASN A 374 -17.23 23.43 43.20
CA ASN A 374 -17.17 23.56 41.74
C ASN A 374 -15.84 22.99 41.22
N LEU A 375 -15.73 21.67 41.05
CA LEU A 375 -14.65 21.08 40.27
C LEU A 375 -15.11 19.84 39.48
N SER A 376 -15.14 20.00 38.16
CA SER A 376 -14.65 18.99 37.20
C SER A 376 -15.50 17.72 36.96
N TYR A 377 -16.78 17.85 36.61
CA TYR A 377 -17.51 16.75 35.91
C TYR A 377 -17.83 17.03 34.43
N ASN A 378 -17.62 18.25 33.94
CA ASN A 378 -17.87 18.61 32.54
C ASN A 378 -16.70 18.35 31.56
N THR A 379 -15.54 17.91 32.04
CA THR A 379 -14.35 17.64 31.21
C THR A 379 -14.21 16.19 30.76
N LEU A 380 -14.97 15.23 31.31
CA LEU A 380 -14.81 13.82 30.93
C LEU A 380 -15.68 13.37 29.75
N ASN A 381 -16.68 14.17 29.34
CA ASN A 381 -17.63 13.79 28.28
C ASN A 381 -17.36 14.45 26.91
N GLN A 382 -16.30 15.26 26.79
CA GLN A 382 -15.88 15.87 25.52
C GLN A 382 -14.93 15.03 24.68
N ASN A 383 -14.54 13.84 25.15
CA ASN A 383 -13.82 12.86 24.32
C ASN A 383 -14.75 12.05 23.41
N HIS A 384 -15.90 12.61 23.01
CA HIS A 384 -16.61 12.15 21.82
C HIS A 384 -15.65 12.36 20.65
N ARG A 385 -14.91 11.30 20.29
CA ARG A 385 -13.97 11.28 19.17
C ARG A 385 -14.69 11.90 17.99
N GLN A 386 -14.24 13.08 17.56
CA GLN A 386 -14.80 13.75 16.40
C GLN A 386 -14.61 12.83 15.20
N ILE A 387 -15.69 12.18 14.77
CA ILE A 387 -15.71 11.34 13.58
C ILE A 387 -15.68 12.29 12.39
N LEU A 388 -14.71 12.13 11.48
CA LEU A 388 -14.71 12.86 10.22
C LEU A 388 -15.98 12.51 9.44
N SER A 389 -16.80 13.48 9.10
CA SER A 389 -17.95 13.31 8.21
C SER A 389 -17.51 13.20 6.75
N LEU A 390 -18.39 12.73 5.87
CA LEU A 390 -18.12 12.73 4.42
C LEU A 390 -17.79 14.15 3.92
N THR A 391 -18.49 15.16 4.45
CA THR A 391 -18.22 16.56 4.13
C THR A 391 -16.79 16.97 4.53
N ASP A 392 -16.30 16.53 5.69
CA ASP A 392 -14.92 16.82 6.15
C ASP A 392 -13.84 16.13 5.31
N ILE A 393 -14.19 15.01 4.67
CA ILE A 393 -13.32 14.32 3.71
C ILE A 393 -13.28 15.09 2.38
N LEU A 394 -14.44 15.53 1.87
CA LEU A 394 -14.52 16.24 0.59
C LEU A 394 -13.93 17.67 0.67
N GLN A 395 -13.94 18.29 1.86
CA GLN A 395 -13.43 19.65 2.10
C GLN A 395 -11.90 19.79 2.06
N VAL A 396 -11.15 18.70 2.19
CA VAL A 396 -9.68 18.73 2.27
C VAL A 396 -9.09 17.90 1.15
N MET A 397 -8.29 18.52 0.27
CA MET A 397 -7.77 17.89 -0.97
C MET A 397 -7.12 16.53 -0.71
N HIS A 398 -6.21 16.48 0.27
CA HIS A 398 -5.53 15.24 0.65
C HIS A 398 -6.49 14.12 1.10
N ARG A 399 -7.56 14.47 1.84
CA ARG A 399 -8.55 13.49 2.32
C ARG A 399 -9.42 13.01 1.17
N LEU A 400 -9.80 13.92 0.28
CA LEU A 400 -10.53 13.62 -0.95
C LEU A 400 -9.74 12.66 -1.83
N GLU A 401 -8.44 12.88 -2.03
CA GLU A 401 -7.56 11.99 -2.81
C GLU A 401 -7.52 10.58 -2.22
N ILE A 402 -7.33 10.45 -0.89
CA ILE A 402 -7.33 9.14 -0.22
C ILE A 402 -8.70 8.45 -0.34
N PHE A 403 -9.79 9.21 -0.25
CA PHE A 403 -11.13 8.66 -0.43
C PHE A 403 -11.38 8.26 -1.88
N MET A 404 -10.90 9.02 -2.86
CA MET A 404 -10.93 8.65 -4.28
C MET A 404 -10.15 7.36 -4.53
N ASP A 405 -8.95 7.22 -3.98
CA ASP A 405 -8.14 6.01 -4.06
C ASP A 405 -8.86 4.82 -3.42
N PHE A 406 -9.49 5.02 -2.26
CA PHE A 406 -10.34 4.00 -1.64
C PHE A 406 -11.46 3.59 -2.58
N LEU A 407 -12.17 4.54 -3.17
CA LEU A 407 -13.26 4.26 -4.10
C LEU A 407 -12.77 3.53 -5.35
N PHE A 408 -11.61 3.87 -5.89
CA PHE A 408 -10.98 3.09 -6.96
C PHE A 408 -10.66 1.65 -6.52
N HIS A 409 -10.33 1.44 -5.25
CA HIS A 409 -10.00 0.13 -4.68
C HIS A 409 -11.21 -0.72 -4.28
N GLU A 410 -12.26 -0.09 -3.75
CA GLU A 410 -13.46 -0.74 -3.20
C GLU A 410 -14.25 -1.48 -4.29
N PHE A 411 -14.19 -1.00 -5.53
CA PHE A 411 -14.69 -1.73 -6.69
C PHE A 411 -13.76 -2.88 -7.09
N SER A 412 -13.39 -3.72 -6.12
CA SER A 412 -13.01 -5.12 -6.34
C SER A 412 -14.08 -5.77 -7.23
N HIS A 413 -13.69 -6.13 -8.44
CA HIS A 413 -14.53 -6.44 -9.61
C HIS A 413 -15.43 -7.68 -9.47
N GLU A 414 -15.67 -8.16 -8.26
CA GLU A 414 -16.03 -9.55 -8.07
C GLU A 414 -17.13 -9.78 -7.02
N ASN A 415 -17.64 -8.73 -6.38
CA ASN A 415 -18.72 -8.81 -5.39
C ASN A 415 -20.13 -8.62 -5.98
N LEU A 416 -20.26 -8.40 -7.29
CA LEU A 416 -21.55 -8.45 -8.00
C LEU A 416 -21.85 -9.83 -8.63
N LEU A 417 -20.99 -10.83 -8.40
CA LEU A 417 -21.10 -12.20 -8.97
C LEU A 417 -21.84 -13.21 -8.08
N GLY A 418 -22.50 -12.79 -7.01
CA GLY A 418 -23.31 -13.67 -6.17
C GLY A 418 -24.77 -13.24 -6.20
N ILE A 419 -25.67 -14.13 -6.64
CA ILE A 419 -27.14 -14.02 -6.85
C ILE A 419 -27.50 -13.82 -8.35
N SER A 420 -27.39 -14.84 -9.23
CA SER A 420 -28.33 -15.97 -9.52
C SER A 420 -29.55 -15.57 -10.41
N PRO A 421 -30.16 -16.44 -11.27
CA PRO A 421 -29.94 -17.89 -11.53
C PRO A 421 -29.92 -18.36 -13.02
N LEU A 422 -29.61 -19.66 -13.18
CA LEU A 422 -30.07 -20.64 -14.20
C LEU A 422 -30.58 -20.12 -15.57
N TYR A 423 -30.00 -20.61 -16.67
CA TYR A 423 -30.74 -21.38 -17.67
C TYR A 423 -29.80 -22.12 -18.66
N VAL A 424 -30.17 -23.37 -18.92
CA VAL A 424 -29.75 -24.28 -20.02
C VAL A 424 -28.32 -24.85 -19.99
N TYR A 425 -28.22 -25.98 -19.30
CA TYR A 425 -27.46 -27.13 -19.81
C TYR A 425 -28.18 -27.71 -21.04
N THR A 426 -27.41 -28.31 -21.95
CA THR A 426 -27.82 -29.16 -23.09
C THR A 426 -27.89 -28.44 -24.42
N TYR A 427 -26.74 -28.29 -25.11
CA TYR A 427 -26.49 -28.78 -26.47
C TYR A 427 -25.09 -28.34 -26.95
N MET A 428 -24.42 -29.20 -27.74
CA MET A 428 -23.40 -28.83 -28.74
C MET A 428 -21.89 -28.91 -28.39
N TYR A 429 -21.43 -30.08 -27.94
CA TYR A 429 -20.03 -30.39 -27.58
C TYR A 429 -18.96 -30.26 -28.71
N ILE A 430 -19.31 -30.01 -29.98
CA ILE A 430 -18.32 -29.80 -31.06
C ILE A 430 -18.34 -28.35 -31.61
N TYR A 431 -19.42 -27.59 -31.38
CA TYR A 431 -19.50 -26.16 -31.68
C TYR A 431 -18.89 -25.29 -30.56
N VAL A 432 -18.84 -25.85 -29.35
CA VAL A 432 -18.32 -25.23 -28.13
C VAL A 432 -16.86 -24.83 -28.25
N HIS A 433 -15.96 -25.53 -28.94
CA HIS A 433 -14.54 -25.13 -28.85
C HIS A 433 -14.17 -23.84 -29.61
N ILE A 434 -14.76 -23.59 -30.78
CA ILE A 434 -14.51 -22.35 -31.53
C ILE A 434 -15.33 -21.20 -30.95
N HIS A 435 -16.59 -21.44 -30.59
CA HIS A 435 -17.41 -20.42 -29.93
C HIS A 435 -16.97 -20.14 -28.50
N THR A 436 -16.40 -21.07 -27.75
CA THR A 436 -15.94 -20.78 -26.37
C THR A 436 -14.75 -19.84 -26.35
N TYR A 437 -13.86 -19.86 -27.35
CA TYR A 437 -12.80 -18.86 -27.44
C TYR A 437 -13.34 -17.49 -27.87
N THR A 438 -14.22 -17.44 -28.87
CA THR A 438 -14.86 -16.18 -29.30
C THR A 438 -15.79 -15.63 -28.21
N TYR A 439 -16.47 -16.50 -27.48
CA TYR A 439 -17.36 -16.16 -26.37
C TYR A 439 -16.55 -15.78 -25.16
N ILE A 440 -15.50 -16.50 -24.73
CA ILE A 440 -14.60 -16.04 -23.64
C ILE A 440 -13.95 -14.70 -24.00
N TYR A 441 -13.58 -14.48 -25.26
CA TYR A 441 -13.02 -13.21 -25.72
C TYR A 441 -14.07 -12.08 -25.71
N MET A 442 -15.26 -12.29 -26.28
CA MET A 442 -16.38 -11.35 -26.21
C MET A 442 -16.84 -11.11 -24.77
N TYR A 443 -16.85 -12.16 -23.95
CA TYR A 443 -17.19 -12.15 -22.53
C TYR A 443 -16.15 -11.28 -21.85
N MET A 444 -14.84 -11.60 -21.90
CA MET A 444 -13.76 -10.76 -21.36
C MET A 444 -13.81 -9.30 -21.84
N HIS A 445 -14.13 -9.05 -23.11
CA HIS A 445 -14.30 -7.70 -23.65
C HIS A 445 -15.53 -7.01 -23.07
N MET A 446 -16.67 -7.70 -22.96
CA MET A 446 -17.89 -7.22 -22.32
C MET A 446 -17.66 -6.95 -20.83
N TYR A 447 -16.93 -7.80 -20.10
CA TYR A 447 -16.57 -7.59 -18.69
C TYR A 447 -15.63 -6.40 -18.51
N THR A 448 -14.60 -6.30 -19.35
CA THR A 448 -13.69 -5.15 -19.33
C THR A 448 -14.47 -3.87 -19.63
N TYR A 449 -15.45 -3.94 -20.54
CA TYR A 449 -16.32 -2.82 -20.89
C TYR A 449 -17.30 -2.46 -19.75
N THR A 450 -18.04 -3.42 -19.17
CA THR A 450 -18.94 -3.19 -18.04
C THR A 450 -18.19 -2.64 -16.83
N LEU A 451 -16.98 -3.16 -16.59
CA LEU A 451 -16.12 -2.71 -15.53
C LEU A 451 -15.63 -1.28 -15.77
N TYR A 452 -15.14 -1.00 -16.97
CA TYR A 452 -14.74 0.33 -17.40
C TYR A 452 -15.89 1.33 -17.26
N VAL A 453 -17.12 0.91 -17.60
CA VAL A 453 -18.34 1.71 -17.42
C VAL A 453 -18.60 2.01 -15.95
N HIS A 454 -18.46 1.06 -15.04
CA HIS A 454 -18.70 1.29 -13.61
C HIS A 454 -17.65 2.20 -12.94
N ILE A 455 -16.36 1.98 -13.24
CA ILE A 455 -15.28 2.85 -12.75
C ILE A 455 -15.49 4.28 -13.27
N ARG A 456 -15.90 4.41 -14.54
CA ARG A 456 -16.29 5.69 -15.13
C ARG A 456 -17.43 6.35 -14.37
N ILE A 457 -18.54 5.62 -14.13
CA ILE A 457 -19.72 6.16 -13.44
C ILE A 457 -19.36 6.73 -12.07
N LEU A 458 -18.58 6.02 -11.25
CA LEU A 458 -18.24 6.50 -9.91
C LEU A 458 -17.35 7.76 -9.94
N CYS A 459 -16.36 7.80 -10.84
CA CYS A 459 -15.55 8.99 -11.03
C CYS A 459 -16.43 10.19 -11.44
N TYR A 460 -17.40 9.95 -12.32
CA TYR A 460 -18.33 10.98 -12.79
C TYR A 460 -19.20 11.52 -11.68
N VAL A 461 -19.61 10.66 -10.74
CA VAL A 461 -20.40 11.04 -9.57
C VAL A 461 -19.64 12.07 -8.73
N ILE A 462 -18.36 11.85 -8.45
CA ILE A 462 -17.57 12.77 -7.60
C ILE A 462 -17.19 14.03 -8.36
N ILE A 463 -16.81 13.89 -9.63
CA ILE A 463 -16.53 15.03 -10.50
C ILE A 463 -17.78 15.91 -10.61
N ALA A 464 -18.97 15.33 -10.72
CA ALA A 464 -20.21 16.10 -10.74
C ALA A 464 -20.48 16.82 -9.42
N VAL A 465 -20.29 16.18 -8.26
CA VAL A 465 -20.41 16.85 -6.96
C VAL A 465 -19.44 18.03 -6.88
N ILE A 466 -18.21 17.85 -7.34
CA ILE A 466 -17.19 18.89 -7.42
C ILE A 466 -17.67 20.03 -8.32
N GLU A 467 -18.06 19.77 -9.58
CA GLU A 467 -18.46 20.81 -10.52
C GLU A 467 -19.75 21.51 -10.09
N PHE A 468 -20.74 20.79 -9.54
CA PHE A 468 -21.97 21.38 -9.01
C PHE A 468 -21.68 22.25 -7.78
N SER A 469 -20.80 21.81 -6.88
CA SER A 469 -20.42 22.59 -5.69
C SER A 469 -19.58 23.82 -6.09
N GLN A 470 -18.70 23.69 -7.10
CA GLN A 470 -17.98 24.82 -7.68
C GLN A 470 -18.95 25.82 -8.31
N PHE A 471 -19.98 25.36 -9.03
CA PHE A 471 -21.01 26.21 -9.62
C PHE A 471 -21.76 27.00 -8.55
N GLN A 472 -22.21 26.34 -7.49
CA GLN A 472 -22.90 27.00 -6.37
C GLN A 472 -22.02 28.08 -5.73
N ASN A 473 -20.77 27.73 -5.41
CA ASN A 473 -19.82 28.67 -4.80
C ASN A 473 -19.49 29.85 -5.73
N TYR A 474 -19.30 29.59 -7.03
CA TYR A 474 -19.06 30.62 -8.05
C TYR A 474 -20.25 31.58 -8.15
N TYR A 475 -21.47 31.04 -8.22
CA TYR A 475 -22.68 31.83 -8.36
C TYR A 475 -22.94 32.69 -7.12
N LEU A 476 -22.85 32.10 -5.91
CA LEU A 476 -23.04 32.82 -4.65
C LEU A 476 -22.03 33.97 -4.49
N ARG A 477 -20.76 33.77 -4.84
CA ARG A 477 -19.75 34.84 -4.85
C ARG A 477 -20.10 35.95 -5.84
N LYS A 478 -20.52 35.60 -7.06
CA LYS A 478 -20.90 36.59 -8.08
C LYS A 478 -22.13 37.40 -7.68
N SER A 479 -23.16 36.75 -7.12
CA SER A 479 -24.39 37.40 -6.63
C SER A 479 -24.12 38.29 -5.42
N SER A 480 -23.29 37.84 -4.47
CA SER A 480 -22.88 38.64 -3.32
C SER A 480 -22.17 39.92 -3.74
N ASN A 481 -21.25 39.84 -4.71
CA ASN A 481 -20.55 41.02 -5.22
C ASN A 481 -21.48 42.01 -5.92
N ALA A 482 -22.47 41.52 -6.67
CA ALA A 482 -23.47 42.37 -7.31
C ALA A 482 -24.39 43.07 -6.29
N ASN A 483 -24.80 42.35 -5.24
CA ASN A 483 -25.64 42.89 -4.17
C ASN A 483 -24.89 43.92 -3.32
N ILE A 484 -23.59 43.72 -3.05
CA ILE A 484 -22.77 44.71 -2.34
C ILE A 484 -22.76 46.04 -3.10
N ILE A 485 -22.56 46.00 -4.42
CA ILE A 485 -22.54 47.19 -5.29
C ILE A 485 -23.90 47.93 -5.28
N ASN A 486 -25.01 47.19 -5.24
CA ASN A 486 -26.35 47.77 -5.22
C ASN A 486 -26.79 48.25 -3.82
N SER A 487 -26.34 47.58 -2.76
CA SER A 487 -26.69 47.90 -1.36
C SER A 487 -26.03 49.17 -0.84
N THR A 488 -24.93 49.62 -1.44
CA THR A 488 -24.33 50.94 -1.15
C THR A 488 -25.28 52.13 -1.43
N ASN A 489 -26.43 51.91 -2.08
CA ASN A 489 -27.39 52.97 -2.42
C ASN A 489 -28.80 52.84 -1.78
N ALA A 490 -29.10 51.81 -0.98
CA ALA A 490 -30.47 51.61 -0.46
C ALA A 490 -30.52 51.06 0.99
N ASN A 491 -31.12 51.85 1.88
CA ASN A 491 -31.26 51.63 3.33
C ASN A 491 -32.30 50.57 3.75
N ASN A 492 -32.48 49.42 3.10
CA ASN A 492 -33.49 48.46 3.59
C ASN A 492 -33.23 46.96 3.37
N THR A 493 -33.55 46.23 4.45
CA THR A 493 -33.88 44.79 4.58
C THR A 493 -32.85 43.78 4.07
N VAL A 494 -31.99 43.34 4.98
CA VAL A 494 -31.13 42.16 4.82
C VAL A 494 -32.02 40.92 4.78
N VAL A 495 -32.17 40.30 3.61
CA VAL A 495 -32.79 38.98 3.47
C VAL A 495 -31.81 37.93 3.99
N ASP A 496 -32.25 37.13 4.96
CA ASP A 496 -31.42 36.12 5.61
C ASP A 496 -31.18 34.93 4.67
N ILE A 497 -29.99 34.87 4.07
CA ILE A 497 -29.51 33.80 3.18
C ILE A 497 -28.81 32.69 3.99
N GLY A 498 -28.67 32.86 5.32
CA GLY A 498 -27.82 32.05 6.20
C GLY A 498 -28.12 30.56 6.18
N ASP A 499 -29.39 30.15 6.23
CA ASP A 499 -29.76 28.74 6.35
C ASP A 499 -29.43 27.91 5.10
N THR A 500 -29.49 28.51 3.91
CA THR A 500 -29.12 27.84 2.65
C THR A 500 -27.60 27.67 2.49
N MET A 501 -26.78 28.52 3.12
CA MET A 501 -25.31 28.41 3.08
C MET A 501 -24.78 27.27 3.95
N SER A 502 -25.55 26.78 4.92
CA SER A 502 -25.13 25.68 5.80
C SER A 502 -24.98 24.34 5.05
N GLN A 503 -25.64 24.18 3.90
CA GLN A 503 -25.66 22.91 3.16
C GLN A 503 -24.67 22.86 1.99
N THR A 504 -23.95 23.94 1.69
CA THR A 504 -22.99 23.94 0.59
C THR A 504 -21.71 23.21 0.98
N VAL A 505 -21.32 22.23 0.15
CA VAL A 505 -20.02 21.57 0.28
C VAL A 505 -18.95 22.60 -0.06
N ARG A 506 -18.22 23.04 0.95
CA ARG A 506 -17.01 23.85 0.74
C ARG A 506 -15.95 22.97 0.10
N LEU A 507 -15.31 23.46 -0.95
CA LEU A 507 -14.25 22.74 -1.65
C LEU A 507 -12.91 23.43 -1.37
N PRO A 508 -11.78 22.70 -1.37
CA PRO A 508 -10.46 23.30 -1.26
C PRO A 508 -10.22 24.36 -2.36
N GLU A 509 -9.57 25.47 -2.02
CA GLU A 509 -9.25 26.52 -3.01
C GLU A 509 -8.24 26.06 -4.07
N GLU A 510 -7.40 25.08 -3.72
CA GLU A 510 -6.37 24.48 -4.59
C GLU A 510 -6.94 23.50 -5.63
N MET A 511 -8.23 23.17 -5.53
CA MET A 511 -8.85 22.17 -6.40
C MET A 511 -8.92 22.64 -7.85
N VAL A 512 -8.73 21.71 -8.79
CA VAL A 512 -8.79 21.98 -10.24
C VAL A 512 -10.14 22.63 -10.58
N LYS A 513 -10.08 23.79 -11.23
CA LYS A 513 -11.26 24.58 -11.62
C LYS A 513 -11.94 23.93 -12.83
N SER A 514 -13.24 23.70 -12.73
CA SER A 514 -14.07 23.21 -13.85
C SER A 514 -13.99 24.15 -15.04
N GLU A 515 -13.72 23.58 -16.21
CA GLU A 515 -13.73 24.28 -17.50
C GLU A 515 -15.10 24.88 -17.83
N ILE A 516 -16.21 24.31 -17.33
CA ILE A 516 -17.55 24.87 -17.57
C ILE A 516 -17.82 26.02 -16.60
N VAL A 517 -17.60 25.79 -15.30
CA VAL A 517 -17.98 26.76 -14.27
C VAL A 517 -17.14 28.03 -14.33
N PHE A 518 -15.84 27.91 -14.61
CA PHE A 518 -14.90 29.03 -14.59
C PHE A 518 -14.62 29.63 -15.97
N ASP A 519 -15.32 29.21 -17.02
CA ASP A 519 -15.26 29.90 -18.30
C ASP A 519 -16.03 31.23 -18.23
N GLU A 520 -15.30 32.34 -18.36
CA GLU A 520 -15.84 33.70 -18.30
C GLU A 520 -16.68 34.06 -19.53
N SER A 521 -16.47 33.37 -20.66
CA SER A 521 -17.23 33.60 -21.89
C SER A 521 -18.67 33.08 -21.82
N LYS A 522 -18.97 32.24 -20.81
CA LYS A 522 -20.28 31.58 -20.65
C LYS A 522 -21.14 32.30 -19.59
N THR A 523 -22.39 32.54 -19.94
CA THR A 523 -23.45 33.00 -19.02
C THR A 523 -23.79 31.92 -17.97
N ILE A 524 -24.50 32.29 -16.90
CA ILE A 524 -24.89 31.32 -15.86
C ILE A 524 -25.83 30.26 -16.45
N GLU A 525 -26.75 30.68 -17.30
CA GLU A 525 -27.72 29.84 -17.97
C GLU A 525 -27.02 28.82 -18.87
N GLU A 526 -26.03 29.26 -19.64
CA GLU A 526 -25.21 28.36 -20.46
C GLU A 526 -24.44 27.35 -19.60
N LYS A 527 -23.90 27.78 -18.45
CA LYS A 527 -23.23 26.87 -17.50
C LYS A 527 -24.19 25.82 -16.95
N ILE A 528 -25.40 26.22 -16.55
CA ILE A 528 -26.45 25.28 -16.08
C ILE A 528 -26.80 24.28 -17.19
N ILE A 529 -27.03 24.76 -18.42
CA ILE A 529 -27.37 23.91 -19.57
C ILE A 529 -26.24 22.92 -19.87
N LEU A 530 -24.99 23.36 -19.86
CA LEU A 530 -23.84 22.49 -20.15
C LEU A 530 -23.62 21.44 -19.07
N LEU A 531 -23.71 21.81 -17.78
CA LEU A 531 -23.63 20.87 -16.67
C LEU A 531 -24.78 19.86 -16.71
N THR A 532 -25.99 20.33 -17.02
CA THR A 532 -27.18 19.49 -17.19
C THR A 532 -27.01 18.48 -18.33
N LYS A 533 -26.54 18.94 -19.50
CA LYS A 533 -26.21 18.09 -20.65
C LYS A 533 -25.05 17.12 -20.37
N LYS A 534 -24.08 17.51 -19.54
CA LYS A 534 -22.93 16.69 -19.18
C LYS A 534 -23.29 15.54 -18.24
N TYR A 535 -24.23 15.77 -17.30
CA TYR A 535 -24.47 14.85 -16.17
C TYR A 535 -25.90 14.35 -15.98
N LEU A 536 -26.93 15.16 -16.28
CA LEU A 536 -28.29 14.92 -15.78
C LEU A 536 -29.26 14.45 -16.86
N LEU A 537 -29.08 14.86 -18.12
CA LEU A 537 -29.97 14.44 -19.21
C LEU A 537 -29.79 12.96 -19.56
N ASN A 538 -30.87 12.36 -20.08
CA ASN A 538 -30.80 11.03 -20.69
C ASN A 538 -29.80 11.01 -21.86
N GLY A 539 -28.87 10.05 -21.84
CA GLY A 539 -27.79 9.96 -22.83
C GLY A 539 -26.62 10.92 -22.59
N ALA A 540 -26.59 11.64 -21.47
CA ALA A 540 -25.45 12.47 -21.09
C ALA A 540 -24.15 11.64 -21.04
N PRO A 541 -23.00 12.19 -21.48
CA PRO A 541 -21.75 11.43 -21.54
C PRO A 541 -21.27 10.94 -20.17
N LEU A 542 -21.58 11.71 -19.11
CA LEU A 542 -21.23 11.42 -17.73
C LEU A 542 -22.50 11.22 -16.87
N MET A 543 -23.53 10.58 -17.44
CA MET A 543 -24.84 10.44 -16.83
C MET A 543 -24.79 9.91 -15.39
N LEU A 544 -25.38 10.66 -14.47
CA LEU A 544 -25.41 10.33 -13.04
C LEU A 544 -26.59 9.42 -12.70
N ASN A 545 -26.41 8.62 -11.65
CA ASN A 545 -27.50 7.86 -11.06
C ASN A 545 -28.29 8.76 -10.09
N VAL A 546 -29.22 9.54 -10.64
CA VAL A 546 -30.16 10.38 -9.88
C VAL A 546 -31.59 9.89 -10.13
N SER A 547 -32.48 10.17 -9.18
CA SER A 547 -33.87 9.77 -9.24
C SER A 547 -34.57 10.33 -10.48
N TYR A 548 -35.57 9.59 -10.96
CA TYR A 548 -36.36 9.99 -12.12
C TYR A 548 -37.00 11.40 -11.95
N PRO A 549 -37.59 11.78 -10.79
CA PRO A 549 -38.13 13.13 -10.60
C PRO A 549 -37.09 14.24 -10.79
N VAL A 550 -35.87 14.06 -10.27
CA VAL A 550 -34.78 15.03 -10.46
C VAL A 550 -34.43 15.14 -11.93
N ARG A 551 -34.33 14.02 -12.63
CA ARG A 551 -34.02 14.01 -14.06
C ARG A 551 -35.09 14.71 -14.88
N THR A 552 -36.36 14.38 -14.65
CA THR A 552 -37.50 14.97 -15.38
C THR A 552 -37.59 16.47 -15.15
N PHE A 553 -37.26 16.97 -13.95
CA PHE A 553 -37.16 18.40 -13.68
C PHE A 553 -36.15 19.09 -14.63
N PHE A 554 -34.96 18.51 -14.80
CA PHE A 554 -33.94 19.06 -15.70
C PHE A 554 -34.27 18.88 -17.20
N GLU A 555 -35.00 17.83 -17.57
CA GLU A 555 -35.48 17.63 -18.95
C GLU A 555 -36.57 18.63 -19.34
N GLN A 556 -37.40 19.05 -18.38
CA GLN A 556 -38.46 20.05 -18.59
C GLN A 556 -37.95 21.49 -18.49
N LEU A 557 -36.68 21.69 -18.13
CA LEU A 557 -36.04 22.99 -17.93
C LEU A 557 -35.75 23.69 -19.28
N ASN A 558 -36.80 23.97 -20.05
CA ASN A 558 -36.72 24.57 -21.38
C ASN A 558 -36.59 26.10 -21.35
N ASN A 559 -36.88 26.74 -20.22
CA ASN A 559 -36.79 28.20 -20.08
C ASN A 559 -36.18 28.61 -18.73
N LEU A 560 -34.87 28.84 -18.73
CA LEU A 560 -34.15 29.38 -17.57
C LEU A 560 -34.38 30.88 -17.35
N ALA A 561 -34.89 31.61 -18.36
CA ALA A 561 -35.05 33.07 -18.28
C ALA A 561 -36.13 33.49 -17.28
N GLY A 562 -37.11 32.63 -17.01
CA GLY A 562 -38.16 32.88 -16.01
C GLY A 562 -37.79 32.48 -14.58
N MET A 563 -36.63 31.85 -14.38
CA MET A 563 -36.20 31.36 -13.06
C MET A 563 -35.55 32.48 -12.26
N SER A 564 -35.87 32.61 -10.97
CA SER A 564 -35.24 33.61 -10.12
C SER A 564 -33.75 33.32 -9.97
N GLU A 565 -32.94 34.37 -9.75
CA GLU A 565 -31.51 34.23 -9.49
C GLU A 565 -31.23 33.30 -8.28
N ARG A 566 -32.11 33.34 -7.26
CA ARG A 566 -32.03 32.43 -6.11
C ARG A 566 -32.22 30.97 -6.52
N ASP A 567 -33.20 30.68 -7.36
CA ASP A 567 -33.48 29.32 -7.82
C ASP A 567 -32.36 28.77 -8.71
N LYS A 568 -31.76 29.63 -9.55
CA LYS A 568 -30.56 29.27 -10.34
C LYS A 568 -29.38 28.90 -9.44
N ALA A 569 -29.20 29.60 -8.31
CA ALA A 569 -28.13 29.32 -7.36
C ALA A 569 -28.23 27.92 -6.74
N VAL A 570 -29.45 27.48 -6.42
CA VAL A 570 -29.71 26.23 -5.69
C VAL A 570 -30.11 25.07 -6.60
N ILE A 571 -30.10 25.28 -7.92
CA ILE A 571 -30.65 24.31 -8.88
C ILE A 571 -30.03 22.92 -8.76
N PHE A 572 -28.73 22.83 -8.44
CA PHE A 572 -28.01 21.55 -8.28
C PHE A 572 -27.99 21.00 -6.85
N VAL A 573 -28.62 21.65 -5.85
CA VAL A 573 -28.65 21.15 -4.46
C VAL A 573 -29.28 19.75 -4.40
N GLN A 574 -30.39 19.55 -5.12
CA GLN A 574 -31.10 18.28 -5.10
C GLN A 574 -30.27 17.13 -5.71
N PRO A 575 -29.68 17.26 -6.92
CA PRO A 575 -28.72 16.30 -7.45
C PRO A 575 -27.55 16.00 -6.50
N ILE A 576 -26.92 17.03 -5.92
CA ILE A 576 -25.80 16.85 -4.98
C ILE A 576 -26.24 15.99 -3.80
N ARG A 577 -27.41 16.28 -3.20
CA ARG A 577 -27.94 15.55 -2.05
C ARG A 577 -28.14 14.06 -2.36
N GLU A 578 -28.74 13.73 -3.50
CA GLU A 578 -28.95 12.33 -3.90
C GLU A 578 -27.62 11.60 -4.13
N ILE A 579 -26.66 12.28 -4.74
CA ILE A 579 -25.32 11.72 -4.95
C ILE A 579 -24.59 11.49 -3.62
N LEU A 580 -24.62 12.46 -2.70
CA LEU A 580 -23.98 12.31 -1.39
C LEU A 580 -24.62 11.17 -0.59
N ASN A 581 -25.94 10.98 -0.71
CA ASN A 581 -26.63 9.83 -0.11
C ASN A 581 -26.13 8.51 -0.70
N LEU A 582 -25.94 8.42 -2.02
CA LEU A 582 -25.35 7.25 -2.67
C LEU A 582 -23.91 7.00 -2.23
N MET A 583 -23.11 8.06 -2.09
CA MET A 583 -21.73 7.99 -1.60
C MET A 583 -21.66 7.64 -0.11
N GLY A 584 -22.72 7.86 0.66
CA GLY A 584 -22.78 7.57 2.09
C GLY A 584 -22.48 6.11 2.42
N ASP A 585 -22.91 5.18 1.57
CA ASP A 585 -22.63 3.74 1.71
C ASP A 585 -21.15 3.43 1.49
N SER A 586 -20.54 3.98 0.43
CA SER A 586 -19.11 3.85 0.20
C SER A 586 -18.28 4.53 1.28
N PHE A 587 -18.73 5.69 1.77
CA PHE A 587 -18.09 6.39 2.87
C PHE A 587 -18.16 5.59 4.17
N PHE A 588 -19.29 4.95 4.47
CA PHE A 588 -19.41 4.07 5.62
C PHE A 588 -18.38 2.94 5.56
N ARG A 589 -18.19 2.31 4.39
CA ARG A 589 -17.15 1.27 4.23
C ARG A 589 -15.73 1.85 4.31
N PHE A 590 -15.50 3.05 3.76
CA PHE A 590 -14.24 3.77 3.92
C PHE A 590 -13.89 4.01 5.39
N SER A 591 -14.88 4.41 6.20
CA SER A 591 -14.70 4.70 7.62
C SER A 591 -14.17 3.50 8.43
N MET A 592 -14.41 2.29 7.93
CA MET A 592 -13.96 1.03 8.53
C MET A 592 -12.51 0.67 8.14
N THR A 593 -11.92 1.35 7.15
CA THR A 593 -10.57 1.10 6.66
C THR A 593 -9.50 1.67 7.58
N GLU A 594 -8.26 1.16 7.48
CA GLU A 594 -7.15 1.76 8.21
C GLU A 594 -6.75 3.14 7.66
N MET A 595 -6.98 3.40 6.36
CA MET A 595 -6.73 4.71 5.74
C MET A 595 -7.54 5.81 6.44
N TYR A 596 -8.83 5.58 6.68
CA TYR A 596 -9.66 6.50 7.44
C TYR A 596 -9.17 6.70 8.88
N ASN A 597 -8.76 5.62 9.55
CA ASN A 597 -8.23 5.71 10.92
C ASN A 597 -6.93 6.54 11.02
N GLN A 598 -6.10 6.53 9.97
CA GLN A 598 -4.91 7.37 9.91
C GLN A 598 -5.30 8.83 9.66
N LEU A 599 -6.19 9.11 8.71
CA LEU A 599 -6.74 10.44 8.49
C LEU A 599 -7.38 11.03 9.76
N LEU A 600 -8.09 10.20 10.51
CA LEU A 600 -8.68 10.58 11.79
C LEU A 600 -7.59 10.96 12.81
N LYS A 601 -6.52 10.17 12.93
CA LYS A 601 -5.38 10.50 13.81
C LYS A 601 -4.68 11.79 13.38
N GLU A 602 -4.45 11.98 12.09
CA GLU A 602 -3.84 13.20 11.56
C GLU A 602 -4.73 14.42 11.80
N HIS A 603 -6.04 14.28 11.68
CA HIS A 603 -6.98 15.34 12.00
C HIS A 603 -6.93 15.72 13.47
N LEU A 604 -6.96 14.72 14.36
CA LEU A 604 -6.89 14.92 15.82
C LEU A 604 -5.56 15.52 16.27
N ASN A 605 -4.45 15.23 15.56
CA ASN A 605 -3.14 15.82 15.88
C ASN A 605 -2.98 17.28 15.40
N LYS A 606 -3.86 17.75 14.50
CA LYS A 606 -3.84 19.14 13.99
C LYS A 606 -4.75 20.08 14.78
N GLN A 607 -5.66 19.52 15.58
CA GLN A 607 -6.46 20.24 16.56
C GLN A 607 -5.68 20.36 17.85
#